data_AF-A0A7X9MPD5-F1
#
_entry.id   AF-A0A7X9MPD5-F1
#
_cell.length_a   1.000
_cell.length_b   1.000
_cell.length_c   1.000
_cell.angle_alpha   90.00
_cell.angle_beta   90.00
_cell.angle_gamma   90.00
#
_symmetry.space_group_name_H-M   'P 1'
#
loop_
_entity.id
_entity.type
_entity.pdbx_description
1 polymer ?
#
loop_
_entity_poly.entity_id
_entity_poly.type
_entity_poly.pdbx_seq_one_letter_code
_entity_poly.pdbx_strand_id
1 'polypeptide(L)'
;MKMLNLFIVSDSIGETGELVARAAVSQFRPGLQHTKLKRFTHIDSLDHIKEITALAKDQNASILYTLVQQEMREAIVKYCKEYDLECVDLIGPVINLLEKKLDEKSFEEPGLVRKLDEDYFKKIEAVEFAVKYDDGRDPRGLLQADIVLIGVSRTSKTPLSQYLANKRYKVANVPLVPEVEPPEELFQIDPSKCFGLIITPDKLNSIRRERLIAIGLKDDASYAKVERINEEIAHFQKVVERIGCKVIDVTNRAVEETANLVITQIQQK
;
A
#
# COMPACT_ATOMS: atom_id res chain seq x y z
N MET A 1 -32.57 23.28 4.92
CA MET A 1 -31.62 22.54 5.79
C MET A 1 -30.38 23.39 5.97
N LYS A 2 -29.80 23.50 7.18
CA LYS A 2 -28.51 24.18 7.35
C LYS A 2 -27.44 23.41 6.56
N MET A 3 -26.83 24.05 5.57
CA MET A 3 -25.65 23.51 4.89
C MET A 3 -24.43 23.77 5.77
N LEU A 4 -23.67 22.71 6.05
CA LEU A 4 -22.40 22.81 6.75
C LEU A 4 -21.30 23.02 5.69
N ASN A 5 -20.54 24.10 5.81
CA ASN A 5 -19.35 24.35 5.01
C ASN A 5 -18.15 24.23 5.94
N LEU A 6 -17.21 23.34 5.61
CA LEU A 6 -15.99 23.17 6.39
C LEU A 6 -14.79 23.44 5.50
N PHE A 7 -13.91 24.30 5.99
CA PHE A 7 -12.60 24.54 5.39
C PHE A 7 -11.57 23.73 6.15
N ILE A 8 -10.78 22.95 5.42
CA ILE A 8 -9.63 22.24 5.96
C ILE A 8 -8.38 23.01 5.56
N VAL A 9 -7.65 23.55 6.53
CA VAL A 9 -6.47 24.39 6.30
C VAL A 9 -5.23 23.67 6.80
N SER A 10 -4.26 23.45 5.91
CA SER A 10 -3.06 22.67 6.21
C SER A 10 -1.83 23.30 5.60
N ASP A 11 -0.73 23.32 6.34
CA ASP A 11 0.62 23.63 5.85
C ASP A 11 1.21 22.49 5.00
N SER A 12 0.50 21.37 4.90
CA SER A 12 0.76 20.24 4.02
C SER A 12 -0.49 19.97 3.15
N ILE A 13 -0.79 18.71 2.86
CA ILE A 13 -1.89 18.27 1.98
C ILE A 13 -3.27 18.18 2.62
N GLY A 14 -3.37 18.30 3.95
CA GLY A 14 -4.67 18.32 4.64
C GLY A 14 -5.47 17.00 4.68
N GLU A 15 -4.88 15.84 4.36
CA GLU A 15 -5.57 14.54 4.49
C GLU A 15 -5.97 14.23 5.93
N THR A 16 -5.09 14.50 6.90
CA THR A 16 -5.39 14.30 8.32
C THR A 16 -6.62 15.08 8.75
N GLY A 17 -6.66 16.38 8.40
CA GLY A 17 -7.80 17.24 8.73
C GLY A 17 -9.09 16.79 8.03
N GLU A 18 -9.00 16.36 6.78
CA GLU A 18 -10.15 15.82 6.05
C GLU A 18 -10.69 14.53 6.67
N LEU A 19 -9.81 13.60 7.07
CA LEU A 19 -10.20 12.34 7.68
C LEU A 19 -10.93 12.58 9.01
N VAL A 20 -10.39 13.47 9.86
CA VAL A 20 -11.03 13.87 11.12
C VAL A 20 -12.39 14.52 10.85
N ALA A 21 -12.47 15.43 9.87
CA ALA A 21 -13.72 16.09 9.50
C ALA A 21 -14.80 15.08 9.06
N ARG A 22 -14.43 14.12 8.20
CA ARG A 22 -15.35 13.07 7.72
C ARG A 22 -15.81 12.17 8.87
N ALA A 23 -14.89 11.77 9.74
CA ALA A 23 -15.20 11.00 10.94
C ALA A 23 -16.18 11.74 11.85
N ALA A 24 -15.94 13.02 12.14
CA ALA A 24 -16.84 13.86 12.95
C ALA A 24 -18.22 14.03 12.29
N VAL A 25 -18.28 14.35 10.99
CA VAL A 25 -19.54 14.51 10.24
C VAL A 25 -20.37 13.22 10.22
N SER A 26 -19.72 12.05 10.19
CA SER A 26 -20.40 10.75 10.20
C SER A 26 -21.26 10.49 11.44
N GLN A 27 -20.99 11.20 12.55
CA GLN A 27 -21.73 11.05 13.80
C GLN A 27 -23.09 11.77 13.79
N PHE A 28 -23.38 12.54 12.74
CA PHE A 28 -24.61 13.28 12.58
C PHE A 28 -25.58 12.59 11.61
N ARG A 29 -26.81 13.09 11.54
CA ARG A 29 -27.92 12.50 10.78
C ARG A 29 -27.53 12.12 9.33
N PRO A 30 -28.10 11.02 8.79
CA PRO A 30 -27.95 10.65 7.38
C PRO A 30 -28.27 11.83 6.45
N GLY A 31 -27.43 12.03 5.43
CA GLY A 31 -27.55 13.14 4.46
C GLY A 31 -26.56 14.30 4.65
N LEU A 32 -25.88 14.42 5.80
CA LEU A 32 -24.77 15.36 5.98
C LEU A 32 -23.43 14.83 5.42
N GLN A 33 -23.39 13.60 4.91
CA GLN A 33 -22.20 13.02 4.29
C GLN A 33 -21.76 13.76 3.00
N HIS A 34 -22.67 14.57 2.42
CA HIS A 34 -22.38 15.48 1.31
C HIS A 34 -21.99 16.91 1.75
N THR A 35 -21.59 17.10 3.02
CA THR A 35 -21.01 18.35 3.51
C THR A 35 -19.90 18.81 2.58
N LYS A 36 -19.92 20.09 2.18
CA LYS A 36 -18.87 20.66 1.33
C LYS A 36 -17.61 20.85 2.17
N LEU A 37 -16.66 19.93 1.99
CA LEU A 37 -15.31 20.06 2.50
C LEU A 37 -14.46 20.76 1.44
N LYS A 38 -13.90 21.92 1.76
CA LYS A 38 -12.94 22.62 0.90
C LYS A 38 -11.57 22.56 1.55
N ARG A 39 -10.59 22.00 0.85
CA ARG A 39 -9.20 21.93 1.32
C ARG A 39 -8.38 23.12 0.82
N PHE A 40 -7.57 23.66 1.71
CA PHE A 40 -6.52 24.62 1.47
C PHE A 40 -5.22 23.99 1.95
N THR A 41 -4.35 23.68 1.00
CA THR A 41 -3.13 22.91 1.21
C THR A 41 -1.91 23.79 0.99
N HIS A 42 -0.78 23.41 1.59
CA HIS A 42 0.50 24.12 1.46
C HIS A 42 0.40 25.58 1.92
N ILE A 43 -0.32 25.81 3.02
CA ILE A 43 -0.47 27.14 3.59
C ILE A 43 0.76 27.48 4.42
N ASP A 44 1.57 28.39 3.89
CA ASP A 44 2.90 28.73 4.38
C ASP A 44 3.10 30.23 4.66
N SER A 45 2.04 31.05 4.54
CA SER A 45 2.13 32.49 4.76
C SER A 45 0.92 33.04 5.51
N LEU A 46 1.18 34.11 6.28
CA LEU A 46 0.14 34.84 7.01
C LEU A 46 -0.90 35.47 6.08
N ASP A 47 -0.49 35.90 4.89
CA ASP A 47 -1.39 36.45 3.88
C ASP A 47 -2.38 35.40 3.40
N HIS A 48 -1.93 34.17 3.15
CA HIS A 48 -2.84 33.06 2.81
C HIS A 48 -3.85 32.79 3.94
N ILE A 49 -3.43 32.80 5.20
CA ILE A 49 -4.34 32.63 6.34
C ILE A 49 -5.41 33.73 6.37
N LYS A 50 -5.01 34.98 6.14
CA LYS A 50 -5.92 36.12 6.08
C LYS A 50 -6.93 35.99 4.93
N GLU A 51 -6.49 35.61 3.74
CA GLU A 51 -7.37 35.40 2.60
C GLU A 51 -8.37 34.25 2.83
N ILE A 52 -7.88 33.13 3.39
CA ILE A 52 -8.71 31.95 3.67
C ILE A 52 -9.78 32.26 4.71
N THR A 53 -9.42 32.98 5.77
CA THR A 53 -10.37 33.36 6.83
C THR A 53 -11.40 34.37 6.33
N ALA A 54 -11.00 35.35 5.50
CA ALA A 54 -11.96 36.24 4.83
C ALA A 54 -12.93 35.45 3.94
N LEU A 55 -12.42 34.49 3.15
CA LEU A 55 -13.25 33.62 2.31
C LEU A 55 -14.17 32.71 3.12
N ALA A 56 -13.71 32.21 4.27
CA ALA A 56 -14.51 31.39 5.17
C ALA A 56 -15.70 32.18 5.73
N LYS A 57 -15.49 33.47 6.07
CA LYS A 57 -16.56 34.38 6.46
C LYS A 57 -17.59 34.55 5.36
N ASP A 58 -17.15 34.85 4.14
CA ASP A 58 -18.05 35.05 2.99
C ASP A 58 -18.89 33.80 2.68
N GLN A 59 -18.33 32.62 2.95
CA GLN A 59 -18.99 31.32 2.72
C GLN A 59 -19.67 30.74 3.96
N ASN A 60 -19.66 31.45 5.08
CA ASN A 60 -20.15 30.98 6.37
C ASN A 60 -19.62 29.56 6.70
N ALA A 61 -18.30 29.39 6.58
CA ALA A 61 -17.61 28.12 6.77
C ALA A 61 -16.84 28.09 8.10
N SER A 62 -16.91 26.97 8.81
CA SER A 62 -16.04 26.72 9.96
C SER A 62 -14.70 26.15 9.50
N ILE A 63 -13.64 26.42 10.26
CA ILE A 63 -12.28 26.04 9.88
C ILE A 63 -11.78 24.91 10.79
N LEU A 64 -11.33 23.81 10.19
CA LEU A 64 -10.50 22.82 10.85
C LEU A 64 -9.09 22.95 10.30
N TYR A 65 -8.08 23.02 11.15
CA TYR A 65 -6.71 23.25 10.68
C TYR A 65 -5.68 22.32 11.30
N THR A 66 -4.63 22.07 10.51
CA THR A 66 -3.42 21.35 10.91
C THR A 66 -2.23 22.23 10.51
N LEU A 67 -1.85 23.15 11.39
CA LEU A 67 -0.71 24.05 11.21
C LEU A 67 0.28 23.75 12.33
N VAL A 68 1.53 23.39 11.99
CA VAL A 68 2.56 23.02 12.97
C VAL A 68 3.36 24.22 13.45
N GLN A 69 3.48 25.25 12.62
CA GLN A 69 4.15 26.51 12.97
C GLN A 69 3.31 27.30 13.97
N GLN A 70 3.92 27.71 15.07
CA GLN A 70 3.25 28.46 16.14
C GLN A 70 2.68 29.78 15.62
N GLU A 71 3.46 30.52 14.83
CA GLU A 71 3.05 31.81 14.25
C GLU A 71 1.77 31.67 13.39
N MET A 72 1.69 30.60 12.60
CA MET A 72 0.54 30.31 11.74
C MET A 72 -0.71 29.92 12.55
N ARG A 73 -0.52 29.14 13.64
CA ARG A 73 -1.60 28.78 14.58
C ARG A 73 -2.16 30.03 15.28
N GLU A 74 -1.29 30.93 15.72
CA GLU A 74 -1.71 32.17 16.37
C GLU A 74 -2.44 33.10 15.39
N ALA A 75 -1.94 33.22 14.17
CA ALA A 75 -2.55 34.04 13.13
C ALA A 75 -3.96 33.56 12.75
N ILE A 76 -4.16 32.26 12.55
CA ILE A 76 -5.49 31.75 12.17
C ILE A 76 -6.51 31.98 13.29
N VAL A 77 -6.12 31.77 14.56
CA VAL A 77 -6.97 32.05 15.72
C VAL A 77 -7.31 33.54 15.80
N LYS A 78 -6.34 34.42 15.56
CA LYS A 78 -6.55 35.88 15.55
C LYS A 78 -7.56 36.27 14.47
N TYR A 79 -7.35 35.88 13.22
CA TYR A 79 -8.24 36.26 12.12
C TYR A 79 -9.63 35.61 12.24
N CYS A 80 -9.72 34.38 12.75
CA CYS A 80 -11.02 33.77 13.05
C CYS A 80 -11.80 34.58 14.09
N LYS A 81 -11.14 35.07 15.15
CA LYS A 81 -11.77 35.97 16.13
C LYS A 81 -12.21 37.30 15.51
N GLU A 82 -11.38 37.91 14.66
CA GLU A 82 -11.72 39.18 13.98
C GLU A 82 -12.95 39.04 13.07
N TYR A 83 -13.14 37.85 12.48
CA TYR A 83 -14.23 37.56 11.55
C TYR A 83 -15.45 36.86 12.19
N ASP A 84 -15.45 36.61 13.50
CA ASP A 84 -16.47 35.84 14.22
C ASP A 84 -16.68 34.43 13.63
N LEU A 85 -15.55 33.76 13.36
CA LEU A 85 -15.49 32.42 12.78
C LEU A 85 -15.11 31.37 13.82
N GLU A 86 -15.79 30.23 13.74
CA GLU A 86 -15.44 29.03 14.49
C GLU A 86 -14.25 28.31 13.84
N CYS A 87 -13.21 28.04 14.64
CA CYS A 87 -12.04 27.27 14.20
C CYS A 87 -11.57 26.25 15.23
N VAL A 88 -10.99 25.13 14.77
CA VAL A 88 -10.46 24.06 15.64
C VAL A 88 -9.06 23.66 15.18
N ASP A 89 -8.12 23.72 16.14
CA ASP A 89 -6.78 23.16 15.99
C ASP A 89 -6.81 21.63 16.18
N LEU A 90 -6.49 20.89 15.13
CA LEU A 90 -6.49 19.43 15.18
C LEU A 90 -5.14 18.84 15.61
N ILE A 91 -4.04 19.60 15.55
CA ILE A 91 -2.69 19.07 15.76
C ILE A 91 -1.96 19.75 16.91
N GLY A 92 -2.20 21.03 17.16
CA GLY A 92 -1.52 21.80 18.19
C GLY A 92 -1.66 21.23 19.59
N PRO A 93 -2.84 20.80 20.06
CA PRO A 93 -2.98 20.16 21.36
C PRO A 93 -2.12 18.89 21.51
N VAL A 94 -1.96 18.13 20.41
CA VAL A 94 -1.14 16.91 20.38
C VAL A 94 0.34 17.27 20.43
N ILE A 95 0.78 18.26 19.64
CA ILE A 95 2.16 18.77 19.68
C ILE A 95 2.50 19.25 21.10
N ASN A 96 1.65 20.08 21.70
CA ASN A 96 1.88 20.65 23.03
C ASN A 96 1.97 19.56 24.12
N LEU A 97 1.16 18.49 23.98
CA LEU A 97 1.24 17.32 24.86
C LEU A 97 2.59 16.61 24.72
N LEU A 98 3.07 16.40 23.49
CA LEU A 98 4.34 15.74 23.20
C LEU A 98 5.53 16.57 23.67
N GLU A 99 5.55 17.89 23.41
CA GLU A 99 6.59 18.78 23.92
C GLU A 99 6.75 18.66 25.44
N LYS A 100 5.61 18.69 26.15
CA LYS A 100 5.60 18.55 27.61
C LYS A 100 6.07 17.18 28.09
N LYS A 101 5.79 16.11 27.34
CA LYS A 101 6.16 14.74 27.70
C LYS A 101 7.62 14.43 27.41
N LEU A 102 8.17 15.03 26.36
CA LEU A 102 9.55 14.83 25.92
C LEU A 102 10.51 15.85 26.52
N ASP A 103 10.01 16.96 27.09
CA ASP A 103 10.80 18.11 27.51
C ASP A 103 11.63 18.71 26.35
N GLU A 104 11.06 18.64 25.15
CA GLU A 104 11.68 19.09 23.90
C GLU A 104 10.71 19.98 23.12
N LYS A 105 11.25 20.88 22.30
CA LYS A 105 10.46 21.73 21.40
C LYS A 105 10.21 21.05 20.06
N SER A 106 9.02 21.26 19.51
CA SER A 106 8.68 20.87 18.14
C SER A 106 9.62 21.55 17.15
N PHE A 107 9.97 20.85 16.08
CA PHE A 107 10.70 21.45 14.96
C PHE A 107 9.88 22.49 14.20
N GLU A 108 8.55 22.50 14.39
CA GLU A 108 7.62 23.38 13.67
C GLU A 108 7.79 23.33 12.14
N GLU A 109 8.24 22.19 11.62
CA GLU A 109 8.52 22.00 10.21
C GLU A 109 7.39 21.22 9.52
N PRO A 110 6.64 21.85 8.60
CA PRO A 110 5.59 21.17 7.84
C PRO A 110 6.16 20.02 7.01
N GLY A 111 5.39 18.95 6.86
CA GLY A 111 5.73 17.86 5.95
C GLY A 111 6.85 16.93 6.41
N LEU A 112 7.31 17.01 7.66
CA LEU A 112 8.29 16.05 8.21
C LEU A 112 7.86 14.58 8.09
N VAL A 113 6.55 14.30 8.26
CA VAL A 113 5.98 12.97 8.04
C VAL A 113 6.26 12.43 6.63
N ARG A 114 6.36 13.32 5.64
CA ARG A 114 6.69 12.99 4.25
C ARG A 114 8.18 13.09 3.94
N LYS A 115 8.95 13.93 4.65
CA LYS A 115 10.42 13.98 4.49
C LYS A 115 11.10 12.69 4.97
N LEU A 116 10.49 11.98 5.92
CA LEU A 116 10.92 10.65 6.37
C LEU A 116 10.58 9.52 5.36
N ASP A 117 10.34 9.86 4.08
CA ASP A 117 9.90 9.00 2.98
C ASP A 117 10.88 7.87 2.59
N GLU A 118 11.87 7.51 3.41
CA GLU A 118 12.61 6.26 3.19
C GLU A 118 11.65 5.09 2.98
N ASP A 119 10.56 5.03 3.76
CA ASP A 119 9.56 3.99 3.63
C ASP A 119 8.74 4.07 2.34
N TYR A 120 8.53 5.29 1.82
CA TYR A 120 7.89 5.50 0.52
C TYR A 120 8.84 5.12 -0.61
N PHE A 121 10.09 5.58 -0.59
CA PHE A 121 11.10 5.22 -1.57
C PHE A 121 11.40 3.71 -1.55
N LYS A 122 11.48 3.08 -0.38
CA LYS A 122 11.58 1.61 -0.25
C LYS A 122 10.37 0.91 -0.85
N LYS A 123 9.17 1.44 -0.66
CA LYS A 123 7.95 0.90 -1.29
C LYS A 123 8.01 1.04 -2.82
N ILE A 124 8.37 2.21 -3.34
CA ILE A 124 8.47 2.45 -4.79
C ILE A 124 9.54 1.54 -5.39
N GLU A 125 10.71 1.46 -4.77
CA GLU A 125 11.80 0.59 -5.20
C GLU A 125 11.38 -0.89 -5.20
N ALA A 126 10.67 -1.35 -4.16
CA ALA A 126 10.15 -2.71 -4.09
C ALA A 126 9.12 -3.01 -5.21
N VAL A 127 8.23 -2.06 -5.49
CA VAL A 127 7.23 -2.19 -6.57
C VAL A 127 7.90 -2.20 -7.94
N GLU A 128 8.81 -1.28 -8.21
CA GLU A 128 9.58 -1.23 -9.46
C GLU A 128 10.39 -2.52 -9.66
N PHE A 129 11.02 -3.02 -8.59
CA PHE A 129 11.73 -4.28 -8.59
C PHE A 129 10.80 -5.45 -8.96
N ALA A 130 9.64 -5.56 -8.29
CA ALA A 130 8.70 -6.64 -8.54
C ALA A 130 8.11 -6.60 -9.96
N VAL A 131 7.92 -5.42 -10.54
CA VAL A 131 7.51 -5.27 -11.94
C VAL A 131 8.64 -5.67 -12.90
N LYS A 132 9.88 -5.24 -12.62
CA LYS A 132 11.04 -5.51 -13.47
C LYS A 132 11.39 -7.01 -13.54
N TYR A 133 11.28 -7.73 -12.42
CA TYR A 133 11.66 -9.13 -12.27
C TYR A 133 10.47 -10.09 -12.16
N ASP A 134 9.28 -9.68 -12.64
CA ASP A 134 8.16 -10.60 -12.83
C ASP A 134 8.46 -11.58 -13.98
N ASP A 135 7.94 -12.80 -13.88
CA ASP A 135 8.11 -13.88 -14.87
C ASP A 135 9.56 -14.28 -15.20
N GLY A 136 10.53 -14.05 -14.31
CA GLY A 136 11.90 -14.59 -14.45
C GLY A 136 12.72 -13.99 -15.59
N ARG A 137 12.38 -12.78 -16.04
CA ARG A 137 13.00 -12.12 -17.21
C ARG A 137 14.48 -11.79 -17.08
N ASP A 138 14.97 -11.58 -15.85
CA ASP A 138 16.37 -11.26 -15.57
C ASP A 138 16.83 -11.98 -14.29
N PRO A 139 17.64 -13.05 -14.42
CA PRO A 139 18.11 -13.88 -13.29
C PRO A 139 18.87 -13.10 -12.21
N ARG A 140 19.47 -11.95 -12.55
CA ARG A 140 20.22 -11.11 -11.60
C ARG A 140 19.33 -10.57 -10.48
N GLY A 141 18.01 -10.48 -10.72
CA GLY A 141 17.03 -10.11 -9.70
C GLY A 141 16.97 -11.11 -8.55
N LEU A 142 17.25 -12.40 -8.77
CA LEU A 142 17.12 -13.43 -7.74
C LEU A 142 18.09 -13.22 -6.58
N LEU A 143 19.32 -12.81 -6.89
CA LEU A 143 20.35 -12.52 -5.89
C LEU A 143 19.99 -11.29 -5.05
N GLN A 144 19.32 -10.30 -5.65
CA GLN A 144 18.95 -9.02 -5.03
C GLN A 144 17.59 -9.02 -4.33
N ALA A 145 16.75 -10.03 -4.58
CA ALA A 145 15.39 -10.09 -4.03
C ALA A 145 15.40 -10.41 -2.53
N ASP A 146 14.48 -9.79 -1.80
CA ASP A 146 14.13 -10.14 -0.41
C ASP A 146 13.30 -11.43 -0.38
N ILE A 147 12.51 -11.66 -1.43
CA ILE A 147 11.59 -12.81 -1.56
C ILE A 147 11.67 -13.34 -2.99
N VAL A 148 11.81 -14.65 -3.13
CA VAL A 148 11.74 -15.33 -4.42
C VAL A 148 10.54 -16.27 -4.43
N LEU A 149 9.60 -16.06 -5.35
CA LEU A 149 8.43 -16.93 -5.51
C LEU A 149 8.62 -17.84 -6.72
N ILE A 150 8.49 -19.15 -6.52
CA ILE A 150 8.56 -20.14 -7.60
C ILE A 150 7.26 -20.94 -7.65
N GLY A 151 6.86 -21.40 -8.83
CA GLY A 151 5.65 -22.22 -8.96
C GLY A 151 5.16 -22.37 -10.37
N VAL A 152 4.27 -23.35 -10.57
CA VAL A 152 3.62 -23.60 -11.86
C VAL A 152 2.71 -22.43 -12.27
N SER A 153 2.33 -22.35 -13.55
CA SER A 153 1.42 -21.29 -14.03
C SER A 153 0.10 -21.29 -13.25
N ARG A 154 -0.46 -20.11 -12.97
CA ARG A 154 -1.75 -19.89 -12.25
C ARG A 154 -1.74 -20.17 -10.73
N THR A 155 -0.59 -20.06 -10.09
CA THR A 155 -0.40 -20.08 -8.62
C THR A 155 -0.42 -18.68 -7.99
N SER A 156 -1.01 -17.68 -8.65
CA SER A 156 -1.12 -16.29 -8.14
C SER A 156 0.21 -15.58 -7.80
N LYS A 157 1.34 -16.00 -8.39
CA LYS A 157 2.66 -15.36 -8.20
C LYS A 157 2.65 -13.85 -8.43
N THR A 158 2.15 -13.38 -9.58
CA THR A 158 2.15 -11.94 -9.91
C THR A 158 1.29 -11.10 -8.96
N PRO A 159 0.03 -11.46 -8.64
CA PRO A 159 -0.71 -10.76 -7.59
C PRO A 159 -0.01 -10.77 -6.23
N LEU A 160 0.58 -11.91 -5.84
CA LEU A 160 1.27 -12.05 -4.57
C LEU A 160 2.55 -11.19 -4.49
N SER A 161 3.37 -11.16 -5.54
CA SER A 161 4.57 -10.33 -5.59
C SER A 161 4.24 -8.85 -5.50
N GLN A 162 3.20 -8.40 -6.19
CA GLN A 162 2.72 -7.01 -6.11
C GLN A 162 2.17 -6.65 -4.72
N TYR A 163 1.48 -7.58 -4.07
CA TYR A 163 1.01 -7.38 -2.69
C TYR A 163 2.20 -7.26 -1.71
N LEU A 164 3.17 -8.17 -1.81
CA LEU A 164 4.38 -8.16 -0.97
C LEU A 164 5.26 -6.92 -1.24
N ALA A 165 5.35 -6.47 -2.49
CA ALA A 165 6.03 -5.23 -2.84
C ALA A 165 5.38 -3.99 -2.22
N ASN A 166 4.04 -3.95 -2.13
CA ASN A 166 3.33 -2.92 -1.37
C ASN A 166 3.64 -2.96 0.14
N LYS A 167 4.13 -4.10 0.64
CA LYS A 167 4.67 -4.28 2.00
C LYS A 167 6.19 -4.06 2.07
N ARG A 168 6.78 -3.45 1.04
CA ARG A 168 8.19 -3.04 0.91
C ARG A 168 9.21 -4.19 0.75
N TYR A 169 8.77 -5.34 0.24
CA TYR A 169 9.68 -6.45 -0.10
C TYR A 169 9.99 -6.47 -1.59
N LYS A 170 11.27 -6.52 -1.96
CA LYS A 170 11.72 -6.77 -3.33
C LYS A 170 11.45 -8.23 -3.69
N VAL A 171 10.43 -8.46 -4.51
CA VAL A 171 10.00 -9.82 -4.87
C VAL A 171 10.40 -10.15 -6.31
N ALA A 172 11.03 -11.30 -6.53
CA ALA A 172 11.27 -11.85 -7.86
C ALA A 172 10.45 -13.13 -8.06
N ASN A 173 9.86 -13.28 -9.24
CA ASN A 173 9.02 -14.44 -9.57
C ASN A 173 9.73 -15.30 -10.61
N VAL A 174 9.82 -16.61 -10.39
CA VAL A 174 10.32 -17.57 -11.39
C VAL A 174 9.23 -18.56 -11.76
N PRO A 175 8.74 -18.54 -13.01
CA PRO A 175 7.83 -19.58 -13.48
C PRO A 175 8.59 -20.91 -13.62
N LEU A 176 7.99 -22.00 -13.17
CA LEU A 176 8.53 -23.34 -13.37
C LEU A 176 7.70 -24.05 -14.44
N VAL A 177 8.38 -24.46 -15.51
CA VAL A 177 7.83 -25.23 -16.63
C VAL A 177 8.82 -26.35 -17.01
N PRO A 178 8.35 -27.58 -17.29
CA PRO A 178 9.23 -28.71 -17.59
C PRO A 178 10.23 -28.49 -18.73
N GLU A 179 9.88 -27.66 -19.71
CA GLU A 179 10.69 -27.42 -20.92
C GLU A 179 11.87 -26.47 -20.72
N VAL A 180 11.89 -25.72 -19.61
CA VAL A 180 12.88 -24.67 -19.37
C VAL A 180 13.57 -24.93 -18.05
N GLU A 181 14.88 -25.13 -18.09
CA GLU A 181 15.66 -25.24 -16.85
C GLU A 181 15.61 -23.92 -16.08
N PRO A 182 15.40 -23.97 -14.75
CA PRO A 182 15.48 -22.78 -13.92
C PRO A 182 16.89 -22.17 -13.97
N PRO A 183 17.01 -20.82 -13.88
CA PRO A 183 18.30 -20.15 -13.90
C PRO A 183 19.21 -20.63 -12.75
N GLU A 184 20.52 -20.71 -12.98
CA GLU A 184 21.48 -21.21 -11.98
C GLU A 184 21.45 -20.38 -10.69
N GLU A 185 21.21 -19.08 -10.79
CA GLU A 185 21.10 -18.15 -9.67
C GLU A 185 20.00 -18.57 -8.68
N LEU A 186 18.94 -19.25 -9.15
CA LEU A 186 17.87 -19.78 -8.29
C LEU A 186 18.39 -20.83 -7.29
N PHE A 187 19.47 -21.53 -7.62
CA PHE A 187 20.09 -22.53 -6.74
C PHE A 187 21.20 -21.95 -5.86
N GLN A 188 21.54 -20.67 -6.05
CA GLN A 188 22.58 -19.96 -5.29
C GLN A 188 22.01 -19.06 -4.19
N ILE A 189 20.70 -18.78 -4.21
CA ILE A 189 20.04 -17.96 -3.19
C ILE A 189 19.90 -18.69 -1.85
N ASP A 190 19.80 -17.94 -0.75
CA ASP A 190 19.39 -18.49 0.55
C ASP A 190 18.01 -19.18 0.42
N PRO A 191 17.89 -20.49 0.71
CA PRO A 191 16.61 -21.21 0.59
C PRO A 191 15.48 -20.61 1.43
N SER A 192 15.81 -19.91 2.52
CA SER A 192 14.82 -19.31 3.42
C SER A 192 14.09 -18.10 2.84
N LYS A 193 14.64 -17.45 1.82
CA LYS A 193 13.96 -16.36 1.10
C LYS A 193 13.19 -16.86 -0.12
N CYS A 194 13.27 -18.16 -0.43
CA CYS A 194 12.56 -18.78 -1.54
C CYS A 194 11.28 -19.47 -1.04
N PHE A 195 10.19 -19.31 -1.79
CA PHE A 195 8.89 -19.90 -1.48
C PHE A 195 8.29 -20.55 -2.74
N GLY A 196 8.10 -21.86 -2.68
CA GLY A 196 7.36 -22.62 -3.68
C GLY A 196 5.86 -22.48 -3.47
N LEU A 197 5.12 -22.08 -4.50
CA LEU A 197 3.67 -22.02 -4.49
C LEU A 197 3.10 -23.23 -5.23
N ILE A 198 2.35 -24.05 -4.51
CA ILE A 198 1.66 -25.22 -5.06
C ILE A 198 0.15 -25.04 -5.00
N ILE A 199 -0.55 -25.67 -5.94
CA ILE A 199 -2.01 -25.69 -6.02
C ILE A 199 -2.44 -27.11 -6.38
N THR A 200 -3.58 -27.55 -5.87
CA THR A 200 -4.14 -28.86 -6.20
C THR A 200 -4.38 -29.01 -7.71
N PRO A 201 -4.14 -30.19 -8.30
CA PRO A 201 -4.35 -30.43 -9.73
C PRO A 201 -5.76 -30.05 -10.20
N ASP A 202 -6.79 -30.43 -9.43
CA ASP A 202 -8.19 -30.17 -9.78
C ASP A 202 -8.51 -28.67 -9.84
N LYS A 203 -8.03 -27.91 -8.84
CA LYS A 203 -8.23 -26.46 -8.81
C LYS A 203 -7.42 -25.75 -9.89
N LEU A 204 -6.21 -26.22 -10.17
CA LEU A 204 -5.42 -25.70 -11.27
C LEU A 204 -6.09 -25.93 -12.62
N ASN A 205 -6.66 -27.13 -12.81
CA ASN A 205 -7.42 -27.46 -14.00
C ASN A 205 -8.61 -26.51 -14.19
N SER A 206 -9.40 -26.29 -13.12
CA SER A 206 -10.57 -25.42 -13.18
C SER A 206 -10.20 -23.98 -13.55
N ILE A 207 -9.15 -23.42 -12.94
CA ILE A 207 -8.67 -22.06 -13.23
C ILE A 207 -8.15 -21.94 -14.67
N ARG A 208 -7.49 -22.98 -15.19
CA ARG A 208 -7.00 -22.98 -16.58
C ARG A 208 -8.15 -23.05 -17.58
N ARG A 209 -9.17 -23.87 -17.32
CA ARG A 209 -10.39 -23.94 -18.15
C ARG A 209 -11.11 -22.60 -18.19
N GLU A 210 -11.34 -21.98 -17.03
CA GLU A 210 -11.96 -20.64 -16.95
C GLU A 210 -11.16 -19.60 -17.76
N ARG A 211 -9.83 -19.63 -17.67
CA ARG A 211 -8.97 -18.74 -18.47
C ARG A 211 -9.13 -18.97 -19.96
N LEU A 212 -9.15 -20.23 -20.42
CA LEU A 212 -9.30 -20.58 -21.83
C LEU A 212 -10.64 -20.09 -22.39
N ILE A 213 -11.72 -20.28 -21.62
CA ILE A 213 -13.06 -19.76 -21.95
C ILE A 213 -13.02 -18.23 -22.08
N ALA A 214 -12.39 -17.53 -21.13
CA ALA A 214 -12.31 -16.07 -21.13
C ALA A 214 -11.55 -15.49 -22.34
N ILE A 215 -10.63 -16.24 -22.94
CA ILE A 215 -9.87 -15.84 -24.15
C ILE A 215 -10.41 -16.45 -25.44
N GLY A 216 -11.59 -17.08 -25.41
CA GLY A 216 -12.27 -17.60 -26.59
C GLY A 216 -11.67 -18.89 -27.18
N LEU A 217 -10.85 -19.61 -26.43
CA LEU A 217 -10.26 -20.89 -26.85
C LEU A 217 -11.11 -22.06 -26.32
N LYS A 218 -11.36 -23.08 -27.16
CA LYS A 218 -12.07 -24.32 -26.77
C LYS A 218 -11.15 -25.29 -26.02
N ASP A 219 -11.76 -26.21 -25.25
CA ASP A 219 -11.17 -27.19 -24.31
C ASP A 219 -10.06 -28.14 -24.86
N ASP A 220 -9.64 -28.01 -26.12
CA ASP A 220 -8.62 -28.87 -26.75
C ASP A 220 -7.16 -28.44 -26.46
N ALA A 221 -6.95 -27.43 -25.61
CA ALA A 221 -5.60 -26.95 -25.29
C ALA A 221 -4.87 -27.94 -24.37
N SER A 222 -3.75 -28.49 -24.84
CA SER A 222 -2.75 -29.27 -24.09
C SER A 222 -2.47 -28.74 -22.66
N TYR A 223 -2.56 -27.41 -22.51
CA TYR A 223 -2.38 -26.65 -21.28
C TYR A 223 -3.29 -27.02 -20.10
N ALA A 224 -4.49 -27.57 -20.34
CA ALA A 224 -5.46 -27.95 -19.31
C ALA A 224 -5.65 -29.47 -19.18
N LYS A 225 -4.75 -30.29 -19.74
CA LYS A 225 -4.78 -31.74 -19.56
C LYS A 225 -4.24 -32.13 -18.18
N VAL A 226 -4.86 -33.13 -17.55
CA VAL A 226 -4.48 -33.58 -16.20
C VAL A 226 -3.07 -34.16 -16.20
N GLU A 227 -2.70 -34.88 -17.25
CA GLU A 227 -1.37 -35.45 -17.43
C GLU A 227 -0.30 -34.37 -17.44
N ARG A 228 -0.56 -33.26 -18.14
CA ARG A 228 0.33 -32.11 -18.21
C ARG A 228 0.48 -31.41 -16.86
N ILE A 229 -0.62 -31.23 -16.14
CA ILE A 229 -0.61 -30.64 -14.80
C ILE A 229 0.25 -31.49 -13.85
N ASN A 230 0.10 -32.82 -13.91
CA ASN A 230 0.88 -33.74 -13.08
C ASN A 230 2.37 -33.69 -13.42
N GLU A 231 2.73 -33.58 -14.70
CA GLU A 231 4.11 -33.39 -15.15
C GLU A 231 4.71 -32.09 -14.60
N GLU A 232 3.99 -30.97 -14.69
CA GLU A 232 4.42 -29.68 -14.16
C GLU A 232 4.60 -29.70 -12.63
N ILE A 233 3.69 -30.37 -11.90
CA ILE A 233 3.79 -30.52 -10.44
C ILE A 233 4.98 -31.40 -10.06
N ALA A 234 5.22 -32.50 -10.78
CA ALA A 234 6.38 -33.36 -10.54
C ALA A 234 7.70 -32.62 -10.81
N HIS A 235 7.77 -31.82 -11.86
CA HIS A 235 8.91 -30.94 -12.12
C HIS A 235 9.09 -29.90 -11.01
N PHE A 236 8.01 -29.24 -10.58
CA PHE A 236 8.03 -28.29 -9.47
C PHE A 236 8.60 -28.90 -8.19
N GLN A 237 8.15 -30.10 -7.81
CA GLN A 237 8.62 -30.80 -6.61
C GLN A 237 10.12 -31.06 -6.64
N LYS A 238 10.67 -31.51 -7.79
CA LYS A 238 12.11 -31.73 -7.96
C LYS A 238 12.92 -30.45 -7.78
N VAL A 239 12.44 -29.32 -8.35
CA VAL A 239 13.13 -28.04 -8.24
C VAL A 239 13.12 -27.51 -6.81
N VAL A 240 11.97 -27.57 -6.14
CA VAL A 240 11.83 -27.17 -4.72
C VAL A 240 12.74 -28.01 -3.83
N GLU A 241 12.75 -29.34 -4.01
CA GLU A 241 13.60 -30.25 -3.22
C GLU A 241 15.08 -29.93 -3.39
N ARG A 242 15.51 -29.64 -4.63
CA ARG A 242 16.88 -29.23 -4.93
C ARG A 242 17.28 -27.91 -4.26
N ILE A 243 16.36 -26.95 -4.13
CA ILE A 243 16.61 -25.67 -3.46
C ILE A 243 16.52 -25.82 -1.94
N GLY A 244 15.66 -26.71 -1.44
CA GLY A 244 15.35 -26.85 -0.01
C GLY A 244 14.46 -25.71 0.52
N CYS A 245 13.64 -25.11 -0.34
CA CYS A 245 12.79 -23.97 0.03
C CYS A 245 11.43 -24.40 0.61
N LYS A 246 10.74 -23.48 1.28
CA LYS A 246 9.44 -23.75 1.88
C LYS A 246 8.34 -23.80 0.81
N VAL A 247 7.37 -24.69 0.96
CA VAL A 247 6.22 -24.80 0.06
C VAL A 247 4.96 -24.31 0.75
N ILE A 248 4.20 -23.47 0.05
CA ILE A 248 2.91 -22.95 0.48
C ILE A 248 1.84 -23.45 -0.49
N ASP A 249 0.86 -24.18 0.04
CA ASP A 249 -0.36 -24.50 -0.70
C ASP A 249 -1.27 -23.27 -0.77
N VAL A 250 -1.54 -22.80 -1.98
CA VAL A 250 -2.38 -21.63 -2.27
C VAL A 250 -3.81 -22.02 -2.70
N THR A 251 -4.16 -23.31 -2.61
CA THR A 251 -5.49 -23.81 -2.95
C THR A 251 -6.57 -23.11 -2.11
N ASN A 252 -7.48 -22.41 -2.79
CA ASN A 252 -8.58 -21.65 -2.18
C ASN A 252 -8.15 -20.59 -1.15
N ARG A 253 -6.91 -20.11 -1.21
CA ARG A 253 -6.41 -19.04 -0.33
C ARG A 253 -6.46 -17.68 -0.99
N ALA A 254 -6.72 -16.66 -0.18
CA ALA A 254 -6.57 -15.28 -0.62
C ALA A 254 -5.08 -14.92 -0.78
N VAL A 255 -4.82 -13.89 -1.60
CA VAL A 255 -3.46 -13.37 -1.81
C VAL A 255 -2.90 -12.80 -0.50
N GLU A 256 -3.74 -12.09 0.25
CA GLU A 256 -3.45 -11.47 1.53
C GLU A 256 -3.04 -12.51 2.59
N GLU A 257 -3.78 -13.62 2.65
CA GLU A 257 -3.48 -14.73 3.58
C GLU A 257 -2.12 -15.36 3.24
N THR A 258 -1.87 -15.61 1.96
CA THR A 258 -0.61 -16.18 1.49
C THR A 258 0.56 -15.22 1.76
N ALA A 259 0.37 -13.91 1.53
CA ALA A 259 1.38 -12.90 1.81
C ALA A 259 1.75 -12.86 3.30
N ASN A 260 0.75 -12.90 4.20
CA ASN A 260 1.00 -12.91 5.63
C ASN A 260 1.82 -14.12 6.08
N LEU A 261 1.60 -15.30 5.48
CA LEU A 261 2.40 -16.49 5.77
C LEU A 261 3.86 -16.31 5.35
N VAL A 262 4.09 -15.80 4.13
CA VAL A 262 5.44 -15.51 3.63
C VAL A 262 6.15 -14.51 4.55
N ILE A 263 5.50 -13.39 4.87
CA ILE A 263 6.06 -12.34 5.73
C ILE A 263 6.40 -12.89 7.13
N THR A 264 5.48 -13.64 7.74
CA THR A 264 5.69 -14.23 9.07
C THR A 264 6.90 -15.16 9.07
N GLN A 265 7.06 -15.97 8.01
CA GLN A 265 8.18 -16.90 7.90
C GLN A 265 9.53 -16.22 7.67
N ILE A 266 9.56 -15.02 7.09
CA ILE A 266 10.76 -14.20 6.93
C ILE A 266 11.11 -13.50 8.25
N GLN A 267 10.11 -13.00 8.98
CA GLN A 267 10.30 -12.24 10.22
C GLN A 267 10.64 -13.12 11.44
N GLN A 268 10.48 -14.44 11.35
CA GLN A 268 10.86 -15.40 12.40
C GLN A 268 12.36 -15.78 12.37
N LYS A 269 13.16 -15.10 11.55
CA LYS A 269 14.62 -15.13 11.57
C LYS A 269 15.17 -14.01 12.45
#